data_AF-A0A5C8LYU2-F1
#
_entry.id   AF-A0A5C8LYU2-F1
#
_cell.length_a   1.000
_cell.length_b   1.000
_cell.length_c   1.000
_cell.angle_alpha   90.00
_cell.angle_beta   90.00
_cell.angle_gamma   90.00
#
_symmetry.space_group_name_H-M   'P 1'
#
loop_
_entity.id
_entity.type
_entity.pdbx_description
1 polymer ?
#
loop_
_entity_poly.entity_id
_entity_poly.type
_entity_poly.pdbx_seq_one_letter_code
_entity_poly.pdbx_strand_id
1 'polypeptide(L)' 'MDTLFIDAKSVTPHNLRIYEELIDIELPRSSTETVFPQKSNTLSYAFEKDGVSLGYYKILSVKLSATDDFAVFTLHKQ' A
#
# COMPACT_ATOMS: atom_id res chain seq x y z
N MET A 1 -4.35 -17.55 2.60
CA MET A 1 -4.09 -16.18 3.08
C MET A 1 -3.28 -15.53 2.00
N ASP A 2 -3.84 -14.51 1.36
CA ASP A 2 -3.15 -13.85 0.26
C ASP A 2 -1.98 -13.05 0.82
N THR A 3 -0.78 -13.25 0.26
CA THR A 3 0.43 -12.55 0.73
C THR A 3 0.67 -11.36 -0.17
N LEU A 4 0.51 -10.16 0.39
CA LEU A 4 0.82 -8.91 -0.30
C LEU A 4 2.25 -8.49 0.04
N PHE A 5 3.02 -8.17 -0.99
CA PHE A 5 4.33 -7.54 -0.85
C PHE A 5 4.31 -6.15 -1.48
N ILE A 6 4.88 -5.19 -0.75
CA ILE A 6 5.10 -3.82 -1.22
C ILE A 6 6.59 -3.55 -1.10
N ASP A 7 7.27 -3.32 -2.22
CA ASP A 7 8.73 -3.22 -2.31
C ASP A 7 9.46 -4.37 -1.57
N ALA A 8 9.04 -5.61 -1.84
CA ALA A 8 9.55 -6.84 -1.21
C ALA A 8 9.34 -6.94 0.32
N LYS A 9 8.55 -6.05 0.93
CA LYS A 9 8.13 -6.17 2.32
C LYS A 9 6.77 -6.84 2.39
N SER A 10 6.68 -7.92 3.17
CA SER A 10 5.40 -8.58 3.44
C SER A 10 4.50 -7.66 4.26
N VAL A 11 3.27 -7.48 3.82
CA VAL A 11 2.28 -6.62 4.46
C VAL A 11 0.98 -7.39 4.63
N THR A 12 0.39 -7.27 5.82
CA THR A 12 -0.94 -7.79 6.09
C THR A 12 -1.92 -6.62 6.19
N PRO A 13 -2.61 -6.27 5.09
CA PRO A 13 -3.59 -5.20 5.13
C PRO A 13 -4.80 -5.60 5.96
N HIS A 14 -5.39 -4.61 6.64
CA HIS A 14 -6.71 -4.77 7.25
C HIS A 14 -7.79 -4.87 6.19
N ASN A 15 -7.66 -4.04 5.15
CA ASN A 15 -8.53 -4.01 3.99
C ASN A 15 -7.71 -3.75 2.73
N LEU A 16 -8.05 -4.44 1.64
CA LEU A 16 -7.38 -4.32 0.35
C LEU A 16 -8.43 -4.38 -0.75
N ARG A 17 -8.50 -3.31 -1.55
CA ARG A 17 -9.32 -3.24 -2.76
C ARG A 17 -8.42 -2.96 -3.94
N ILE A 18 -8.40 -3.86 -4.91
CA ILE A 18 -7.62 -3.74 -6.13
C ILE A 18 -8.62 -3.53 -7.28
N TYR A 19 -8.43 -2.42 -7.99
CA TYR A 19 -9.08 -2.10 -9.25
C TYR A 19 -8.05 -2.15 -10.37
N GLU A 20 -8.47 -1.90 -11.61
CA GLU A 20 -7.61 -2.03 -12.79
C GLU A 20 -6.38 -1.10 -12.76
N GLU A 21 -6.59 0.14 -12.29
CA GLU A 21 -5.53 1.16 -12.18
C GLU A 21 -5.39 1.76 -10.78
N LEU A 22 -6.20 1.32 -9.81
CA LEU A 22 -6.25 1.88 -8.46
C LEU A 22 -6.13 0.78 -7.42
N ILE A 23 -5.47 1.07 -6.31
CA ILE A 23 -5.46 0.23 -5.12
C ILE A 23 -5.84 1.08 -3.93
N ASP A 24 -6.83 0.65 -3.16
CA ASP A 24 -7.06 1.16 -1.80
C ASP A 24 -6.56 0.11 -0.81
N ILE A 25 -5.65 0.51 0.06
CA ILE A 25 -5.09 -0.36 1.09
C ILE A 25 -5.17 0.31 2.45
N GLU A 26 -5.68 -0.42 3.42
CA GLU A 26 -5.77 0.01 4.81
C GLU A 26 -4.73 -0.73 5.65
N LEU A 27 -3.80 0.03 6.23
CA LEU A 27 -2.70 -0.49 7.02
C LEU A 27 -2.72 0.08 8.44
N PRO A 28 -2.30 -0.69 9.46
CA PRO A 28 -2.01 -0.15 10.77
C PRO A 28 -0.96 0.95 10.68
N ARG A 29 -1.14 2.04 11.42
CA ARG A 29 -0.24 3.20 11.45
C ARG A 29 1.18 2.84 11.89
N SER A 30 1.34 1.82 12.73
CA SER A 30 2.66 1.27 13.07
C SER A 30 3.41 0.65 11.89
N SER A 31 2.68 0.19 10.88
CA SER A 31 3.22 -0.46 9.68
C SER A 31 3.40 0.52 8.52
N THR A 32 2.86 1.74 8.60
CA THR A 32 2.93 2.68 7.47
C THR A 32 4.32 3.19 7.21
N GLU A 33 5.09 3.53 8.24
CA GLU A 33 6.47 4.05 8.05
C GLU A 33 7.43 2.97 7.54
N THR A 34 7.14 1.70 7.81
CA THR A 34 7.94 0.58 7.34
C THR A 34 7.60 0.21 5.91
N VAL A 35 6.32 0.22 5.54
CA VAL A 35 5.84 -0.15 4.19
C VAL A 35 5.98 0.99 3.20
N PHE A 36 5.58 2.19 3.61
CA PHE A 36 5.65 3.42 2.83
C PHE A 36 6.61 4.40 3.51
N PRO A 37 7.92 4.10 3.56
CA PRO A 37 8.88 5.05 4.09
C PRO A 37 8.80 6.33 3.27
N GLN A 38 8.96 7.48 3.93
CA GLN A 38 9.18 8.76 3.23
C GLN A 38 10.48 8.63 2.45
N LYS A 39 10.43 8.19 1.19
CA LYS A 39 11.57 8.35 0.30
C LYS A 39 11.42 9.72 -0.34
N SER A 40 12.45 10.56 -0.15
CA SER A 40 12.52 11.93 -0.67
C SER A 40 12.36 12.01 -2.20
N ASN A 41 12.47 10.87 -2.90
CA ASN A 41 12.36 10.72 -4.36
C ASN A 41 11.36 9.62 -4.80
N THR A 42 10.42 9.16 -3.96
CA THR A 42 9.55 8.03 -4.37
C THR A 42 8.54 8.46 -5.44
N LEU A 43 8.69 7.92 -6.65
CA LEU A 43 7.71 8.05 -7.73
C LEU A 43 6.67 6.89 -7.73
N SER A 44 6.99 5.74 -7.12
CA SER A 44 6.10 4.57 -7.02
C SER A 44 6.66 3.46 -6.11
N TYR A 45 5.81 2.47 -5.81
CA TYR A 45 6.04 1.28 -5.00
C TYR A 45 5.68 0.04 -5.82
N ALA A 46 6.51 -0.99 -5.78
CA ALA A 46 6.22 -2.26 -6.46
C ALA A 46 5.23 -3.08 -5.64
N PHE A 47 4.14 -3.52 -6.26
CA PHE A 47 3.14 -4.38 -5.64
C PHE A 47 3.21 -5.79 -6.20
N GLU A 48 3.19 -6.78 -5.32
CA GLU A 48 3.10 -8.19 -5.65
C GLU A 48 2.08 -8.86 -4.74
N LYS A 49 1.21 -9.70 -5.32
CA LYS A 49 0.23 -10.49 -4.58
C LYS A 49 0.38 -11.93 -4.98
N ASP A 50 0.63 -12.82 -4.01
CA ASP A 50 0.73 -14.27 -4.22
C ASP A 50 1.76 -14.67 -5.31
N GLY A 51 2.89 -13.94 -5.39
CA GLY A 51 3.92 -14.17 -6.40
C GLY A 51 3.62 -13.53 -7.77
N VAL A 52 2.49 -12.85 -7.92
CA VAL A 52 2.12 -12.13 -9.15
C VAL A 52 2.40 -10.64 -8.98
N SER A 53 3.27 -10.10 -9.84
CA SER A 53 3.52 -8.66 -9.88
C SER A 53 2.28 -7.92 -10.39
N LEU A 54 1.76 -7.00 -9.59
CA LEU A 54 0.65 -6.12 -9.92
C LEU A 54 1.13 -4.83 -10.63
N GLY A 55 2.44 -4.58 -10.64
CA GLY A 55 3.08 -3.41 -11.21
C GLY A 55 3.50 -2.37 -10.17
N TYR A 56 3.78 -1.16 -10.64
CA TYR A 56 4.23 -0.04 -9.83
C TYR A 56 3.08 0.92 -9.56
N TYR A 57 2.91 1.33 -8.30
CA TYR A 57 1.83 2.20 -7.87
C TYR A 57 2.37 3.42 -7.13
N LYS A 58 1.87 4.60 -7.46
CA LYS A 58 2.17 5.84 -6.74
C LYS A 58 1.08 6.12 -5.71
N ILE A 59 1.44 6.62 -4.54
CA ILE A 59 0.45 7.08 -3.55
C ILE A 59 -0.20 8.37 -4.09
N LEU A 60 -1.52 8.36 -4.26
CA LEU A 60 -2.29 9.55 -4.60
C LEU A 60 -2.71 10.32 -3.36
N SER A 61 -3.19 9.61 -2.34
CA SER A 61 -3.67 10.22 -1.10
C SER A 61 -3.52 9.28 0.08
N VAL A 62 -3.38 9.87 1.26
CA VAL A 62 -3.37 9.17 2.54
C VAL A 62 -4.45 9.78 3.41
N LYS A 63 -5.37 8.94 3.92
CA LYS A 63 -6.36 9.33 4.89
C LYS A 63 -6.06 8.62 6.21
N LEU A 64 -5.70 9.40 7.22
CA LEU A 64 -5.51 8.89 8.57
C LEU A 64 -6.88 8.83 9.25
N SER A 65 -7.25 7.68 9.79
CA SER A 65 -8.45 7.60 10.62
C SER A 65 -8.11 8.20 12.00
N ALA A 66 -8.98 9.05 12.53
CA ALA A 66 -8.75 9.74 13.79
C ALA A 66 -9.08 8.87 15.02
N THR A 67 -9.88 7.81 14.81
CA THR A 67 -10.42 6.93 15.86
C THR A 67 -9.83 5.53 15.85
N ASP A 68 -9.33 5.09 14.71
CA ASP A 68 -8.81 3.75 14.49
C ASP A 68 -7.36 3.91 14.03
N ASP A 69 -6.41 3.22 14.64
CA ASP A 69 -4.95 3.30 14.40
C ASP A 69 -4.53 2.80 13.00
N PHE A 70 -5.29 3.19 11.97
CA PHE A 70 -5.14 2.79 10.58
C PHE A 70 -5.03 4.00 9.67
N ALA A 71 -4.34 3.79 8.56
CA ALA A 71 -4.23 4.71 7.46
C ALA A 71 -4.69 4.03 6.18
N VAL A 72 -5.54 4.72 5.43
CA VAL A 72 -5.99 4.31 4.12
C VAL A 72 -5.14 5.02 3.07
N PHE A 73 -4.47 4.23 2.24
CA PHE A 73 -3.70 4.71 1.10
C PHE A 73 -4.48 4.40 -0.16
N THR A 74 -4.70 5.43 -0.97
CA THR A 74 -5.17 5.28 -2.35
C THR A 74 -3.95 5.41 -3.24
N LEU A 75 -3.70 4.38 -4.05
CA LEU A 75 -2.59 4.32 -4.98
C LEU A 75 -3.08 4.17 -6.42
N HIS A 76 -2.30 4.70 -7.35
CA HIS A 76 -2.59 4.66 -8.79
C HIS A 76 -1.44 4.00 -9.54
N LYS A 77 -1.77 3.13 -10.49
CA LYS A 77 -0.81 2.43 -11.33
C LYS A 77 0.00 3.43 -12.17
N GLN A 78 1.31 3.24 -12.28
CA GLN A 78 2.16 4.06 -13.15
C GLN A 78 2.23 3.51 -14.57
#